data_AF-A0A8H7LCF1-F1
#
_entry.id   AF-A0A8H7LCF1-F1
#
_cell.length_a   1.000
_cell.length_b   1.000
_cell.length_c   1.000
_cell.angle_alpha   90.00
_cell.angle_beta   90.00
_cell.angle_gamma   90.00
#
_symmetry.space_group_name_H-M   'P 1'
#
loop_
_entity.id
_entity.type
_entity.pdbx_description
1 polymer ?
#
loop_
_entity_poly.entity_id
_entity_poly.type
_entity_poly.pdbx_seq_one_letter_code
_entity_poly.pdbx_strand_id
1 'polypeptide(L)'
;MRCSATSLSKRSLKYGGKSGVLPEVRPIFRHNPIRPKTAEEIEADSHIEQGYAEGIPLPKRKGFKFSRVPAEKPVLTVKERIAKIDERPLSTKPESEMTKKELWAVQRDTLRRQYLKEAYVAESKRIEKMEALEAKRRETEAQEKQNKQHKESEVAQHTLPTIDSYLSGPIMRQRTPQEQALVEEKRTLNRKMAELEAMDAKATQLLELYHSAANYITTEQELEHAIREAFEVQVGRFESSERLIEDKLFGYANSFANTKSNEHYIKDAALGEIKGQPGLDVVKDALSGEAERIRREAQRKLNQG
;
A
#
# COMPACT_ATOMS: atom_id res chain seq x y z
N MET A 1 -11.78 -48.83 -6.16
CA MET A 1 -11.34 -48.06 -7.34
C MET A 1 -10.05 -47.34 -6.97
N ARG A 2 -8.97 -47.53 -7.74
CA ARG A 2 -7.66 -46.93 -7.45
C ARG A 2 -7.71 -45.45 -7.78
N CYS A 3 -7.61 -44.58 -6.78
CA CYS A 3 -7.44 -43.15 -6.97
C CYS A 3 -6.04 -42.91 -7.54
N SER A 4 -5.95 -42.67 -8.84
CA SER A 4 -4.73 -42.13 -9.44
C SER A 4 -4.44 -40.75 -8.86
N ALA A 5 -3.19 -40.46 -8.51
CA ALA A 5 -2.75 -39.13 -8.13
C ALA A 5 -2.85 -38.19 -9.34
N THR A 6 -4.03 -37.61 -9.56
CA THR A 6 -4.24 -36.58 -10.57
C THR A 6 -3.48 -35.33 -10.12
N SER A 7 -2.50 -34.91 -10.91
CA SER A 7 -1.83 -33.62 -10.76
C SER A 7 -2.84 -32.49 -10.98
N LEU A 8 -3.57 -32.15 -9.93
CA LEU A 8 -4.52 -31.05 -9.93
C LEU A 8 -3.76 -29.75 -10.22
N SER A 9 -4.05 -29.16 -11.37
CA SER A 9 -3.51 -27.85 -11.73
C SER A 9 -3.96 -26.82 -10.69
N LYS A 10 -3.06 -25.91 -10.26
CA LYS A 10 -3.36 -24.86 -9.27
C LYS A 10 -4.62 -24.05 -9.60
N ARG A 11 -4.99 -23.93 -10.89
CA ARG A 11 -6.18 -23.21 -11.34
C ARG A 11 -7.49 -24.01 -11.26
N SER A 12 -7.45 -25.35 -11.30
CA SER A 12 -8.67 -26.17 -11.21
C SER A 12 -9.17 -26.34 -9.77
N LEU A 13 -8.31 -26.13 -8.76
CA LEU A 13 -8.69 -26.16 -7.35
C LEU A 13 -9.79 -25.15 -7.01
N LYS A 14 -9.77 -23.95 -7.62
CA LYS A 14 -10.83 -22.94 -7.47
C LYS A 14 -12.21 -23.43 -7.91
N TYR A 15 -12.26 -24.41 -8.82
CA TYR A 15 -13.47 -24.97 -9.40
C TYR A 15 -13.75 -26.40 -8.90
N GLY A 16 -13.24 -26.75 -7.71
CA GLY A 16 -13.44 -28.07 -7.11
C GLY A 16 -12.70 -29.21 -7.83
N GLY A 17 -11.56 -28.89 -8.46
CA GLY A 17 -10.71 -29.88 -9.15
C GLY A 17 -11.23 -30.32 -10.52
N LYS A 18 -12.30 -29.69 -11.03
CA LYS A 18 -12.87 -30.00 -12.34
C LYS A 18 -12.04 -29.35 -13.46
N SER A 19 -11.71 -30.13 -14.49
CA SER A 19 -11.09 -29.64 -15.73
C SER A 19 -12.18 -29.28 -16.75
N GLY A 20 -12.09 -28.09 -17.34
CA GLY A 20 -13.09 -27.56 -18.29
C GLY A 20 -14.11 -26.61 -17.66
N VAL A 21 -14.63 -25.69 -18.46
CA VAL A 21 -15.64 -24.70 -18.05
C VAL A 21 -16.91 -24.94 -18.83
N LEU A 22 -18.02 -25.23 -18.14
CA LEU A 22 -19.34 -25.28 -18.76
C LEU A 22 -19.81 -23.85 -19.07
N PRO A 23 -20.60 -23.64 -20.15
CA PRO A 23 -21.22 -22.35 -20.39
C PRO A 23 -22.13 -21.98 -19.22
N GLU A 24 -22.27 -20.67 -19.00
CA GLU A 24 -23.14 -20.16 -17.94
C GLU A 24 -24.59 -20.60 -18.17
N VAL A 25 -25.22 -21.07 -17.10
CA VAL A 25 -26.61 -21.51 -17.13
C VAL A 25 -27.50 -20.30 -17.40
N ARG A 26 -28.29 -20.34 -18.48
CA ARG A 26 -29.22 -19.25 -18.81
C ARG A 26 -30.40 -19.27 -17.83
N PRO A 27 -30.66 -18.18 -17.10
CA PRO A 27 -31.79 -18.12 -16.18
C PRO A 27 -33.11 -18.12 -16.96
N ILE A 28 -34.10 -18.87 -16.46
CA ILE A 28 -35.45 -18.93 -17.04
C ILE A 28 -36.13 -17.56 -16.96
N PHE A 29 -35.90 -16.82 -15.88
CA PHE A 29 -36.41 -15.46 -15.67
C PHE A 29 -35.29 -14.43 -15.80
N ARG A 30 -35.07 -13.93 -17.02
CA ARG A 30 -33.92 -13.04 -17.33
C ARG A 30 -34.17 -11.55 -17.06
N HIS A 31 -35.32 -11.03 -17.46
CA HIS A 31 -35.53 -9.57 -17.55
C HIS A 31 -36.28 -9.01 -16.36
N ASN A 32 -37.43 -9.59 -16.02
CA ASN A 32 -38.34 -9.07 -15.01
C ASN A 32 -38.40 -10.02 -13.81
N PRO A 33 -38.32 -9.50 -12.58
CA PRO A 33 -38.46 -10.31 -11.37
C PRO A 33 -39.87 -10.90 -11.27
N ILE A 34 -39.98 -12.01 -10.53
CA ILE A 34 -41.25 -12.76 -10.36
C ILE A 34 -42.01 -12.27 -9.13
N ARG A 35 -41.26 -11.86 -8.09
CA ARG A 35 -41.77 -11.34 -6.83
C ARG A 35 -41.23 -9.94 -6.55
N PRO A 36 -41.92 -9.15 -5.72
CA PRO A 36 -41.36 -7.92 -5.18
C PRO A 36 -40.14 -8.21 -4.30
N LYS A 37 -39.31 -7.17 -4.11
CA LYS A 37 -38.19 -7.23 -3.17
C LYS A 37 -38.72 -7.42 -1.73
N THR A 38 -38.00 -8.17 -0.91
CA THR A 38 -38.31 -8.29 0.52
C THR A 38 -37.92 -7.00 1.26
N ALA A 39 -38.48 -6.78 2.46
CA ALA A 39 -38.13 -5.61 3.27
C ALA A 39 -36.62 -5.51 3.52
N GLU A 40 -35.97 -6.64 3.76
CA GLU A 40 -34.51 -6.73 3.97
C GLU A 40 -33.71 -6.36 2.70
N GLU A 41 -34.17 -6.77 1.52
CA GLU A 41 -33.54 -6.39 0.25
C GLU A 41 -33.67 -4.87 0.01
N ILE A 42 -34.81 -4.28 0.40
CA ILE A 42 -35.05 -2.84 0.31
C ILE A 42 -34.14 -2.09 1.29
N GLU A 43 -34.00 -2.57 2.52
CA GLU A 43 -33.09 -2.01 3.51
C GLU A 43 -31.64 -2.08 3.03
N ALA A 44 -31.19 -3.24 2.53
CA ALA A 44 -29.85 -3.41 1.99
C ALA A 44 -29.58 -2.46 0.81
N ASP A 45 -30.54 -2.32 -0.11
CA ASP A 45 -30.43 -1.39 -1.23
C ASP A 45 -30.39 0.07 -0.75
N SER A 46 -31.11 0.41 0.32
CA SER A 46 -31.13 1.77 0.88
C SER A 46 -29.81 2.20 1.52
N HIS A 47 -29.02 1.25 2.04
CA HIS A 47 -27.69 1.53 2.59
C HIS A 47 -26.65 1.79 1.50
N ILE A 48 -26.93 1.41 0.25
CA ILE A 48 -26.06 1.64 -0.88
C ILE A 48 -26.44 2.98 -1.51
N GLU A 49 -25.54 3.96 -1.46
CA GLU A 49 -25.75 5.24 -2.14
C GLU A 49 -25.77 5.03 -3.67
N GLN A 50 -26.97 4.90 -4.25
CA GLN A 50 -27.18 4.72 -5.68
C GLN A 50 -27.84 5.95 -6.32
N GLY A 51 -27.32 6.38 -7.47
CA GLY A 51 -27.90 7.46 -8.27
C GLY A 51 -27.14 8.79 -8.15
N TYR A 52 -27.79 9.89 -8.55
CA TYR A 52 -27.21 11.24 -8.46
C TYR A 52 -27.55 11.89 -7.12
N ALA A 53 -26.56 12.48 -6.45
CA ALA A 53 -26.70 13.11 -5.15
C ALA A 53 -27.57 14.38 -5.16
N GLU A 54 -28.25 14.61 -4.02
CA GLU A 54 -28.93 15.84 -3.55
C GLU A 54 -28.52 17.15 -4.26
N GLY A 55 -29.37 17.91 -4.97
CA GLY A 55 -28.99 19.21 -5.55
C GLY A 55 -28.07 19.22 -6.79
N ILE A 56 -27.43 18.11 -7.18
CA ILE A 56 -26.63 18.07 -8.43
C ILE A 56 -27.57 18.03 -9.66
N PRO A 57 -27.41 18.95 -10.63
CA PRO A 57 -28.22 18.96 -11.84
C PRO A 57 -27.99 17.69 -12.67
N LEU A 58 -29.08 17.07 -13.10
CA LEU A 58 -29.02 15.89 -13.96
C LEU A 58 -28.55 16.29 -15.37
N PRO A 59 -27.73 15.46 -16.03
CA PRO A 59 -27.34 15.70 -17.42
C PRO A 59 -28.58 15.73 -18.32
N LYS A 60 -28.54 16.55 -19.37
CA LYS A 60 -29.62 16.68 -20.35
C LYS A 60 -29.14 16.18 -21.71
N ARG A 61 -29.81 15.15 -22.26
CA ARG A 61 -29.56 14.65 -23.62
C ARG A 61 -30.89 14.62 -24.38
N LYS A 62 -30.91 15.13 -25.62
CA LYS A 62 -32.11 15.08 -26.48
C LYS A 62 -32.57 13.63 -26.64
N GLY A 63 -33.83 13.34 -26.33
CA GLY A 63 -34.44 12.01 -26.44
C GLY A 63 -34.19 11.06 -25.27
N PHE A 64 -33.46 11.46 -24.22
CA PHE A 64 -33.22 10.63 -23.04
C PHE A 64 -33.42 11.42 -21.75
N LYS A 65 -34.35 10.97 -20.90
CA LYS A 65 -34.59 11.55 -19.56
C LYS A 65 -33.77 10.77 -18.54
N PHE A 66 -32.74 11.39 -18.00
CA PHE A 66 -32.00 10.83 -16.88
C PHE A 66 -32.88 10.86 -15.62
N SER A 67 -33.03 9.72 -14.96
CA SER A 67 -33.62 9.63 -13.63
C SER A 67 -32.52 9.74 -12.59
N ARG A 68 -32.86 10.32 -11.44
CA ARG A 68 -31.93 10.46 -10.32
C ARG A 68 -31.62 9.11 -9.67
N VAL A 69 -32.66 8.30 -9.51
CA VAL A 69 -32.63 6.94 -8.97
C VAL A 69 -32.76 5.95 -10.13
N PRO A 70 -32.10 4.79 -10.08
CA PRO A 70 -32.33 3.73 -11.07
C PRO A 70 -33.81 3.34 -11.15
N ALA A 71 -34.32 3.14 -12.36
CA ALA A 71 -35.70 2.72 -12.56
C ALA A 71 -35.88 1.25 -12.15
N GLU A 72 -36.84 1.00 -11.26
CA GLU A 72 -37.17 -0.37 -10.85
C GLU A 72 -37.88 -1.12 -11.98
N LYS A 73 -37.51 -2.39 -12.16
CA LYS A 73 -38.14 -3.24 -13.17
C LYS A 73 -39.50 -3.71 -12.68
N PRO A 74 -40.55 -3.70 -13.54
CA PRO A 74 -41.86 -4.18 -13.14
C PRO A 74 -41.83 -5.68 -12.81
N VAL A 75 -42.45 -6.05 -11.69
CA VAL A 75 -42.62 -7.44 -11.28
C VAL A 75 -43.66 -8.09 -12.19
N LEU A 76 -43.32 -9.23 -12.79
CA LEU A 76 -44.24 -10.04 -13.58
C LEU A 76 -44.39 -11.42 -12.94
N THR A 77 -45.54 -11.65 -12.32
CA THR A 77 -45.81 -12.91 -11.61
C THR A 77 -45.86 -14.10 -12.57
N VAL A 78 -45.65 -15.30 -12.06
CA VAL A 78 -45.73 -16.53 -12.86
C VAL A 78 -47.11 -16.67 -13.52
N LYS A 79 -48.17 -16.34 -12.79
CA LYS A 79 -49.55 -16.40 -13.26
C LYS A 79 -49.78 -15.48 -14.47
N GLU A 80 -49.30 -14.24 -14.40
CA GLU A 80 -49.39 -13.29 -15.51
C GLU A 80 -48.60 -13.75 -16.74
N ARG A 81 -47.43 -14.36 -16.53
CA ARG A 81 -46.63 -14.91 -17.64
C ARG A 81 -47.31 -16.09 -18.31
N ILE A 82 -47.95 -16.95 -17.53
CA ILE A 82 -48.75 -18.08 -18.05
C ILE A 82 -49.99 -17.56 -18.77
N ALA A 83 -50.68 -16.55 -18.22
CA ALA A 83 -51.82 -15.91 -18.87
C ALA A 83 -51.45 -15.37 -20.26
N LYS A 84 -50.31 -14.69 -20.40
CA LYS A 84 -49.81 -14.22 -21.71
C LYS A 84 -49.54 -15.35 -22.71
N ILE A 85 -49.17 -16.54 -22.23
CA ILE A 85 -49.00 -17.72 -23.11
C ILE A 85 -50.38 -18.24 -23.56
N ASP A 86 -51.38 -18.16 -22.70
CA ASP A 86 -52.74 -18.66 -22.94
C ASP A 86 -53.58 -17.71 -23.80
N GLU A 87 -53.37 -16.40 -23.69
CA GLU A 87 -53.99 -15.39 -24.53
C GLU A 87 -53.66 -15.56 -26.03
N ARG A 88 -52.54 -16.20 -26.36
CA ARG A 88 -52.14 -16.42 -27.75
C ARG A 88 -52.96 -17.59 -28.35
N PRO A 89 -53.85 -17.40 -29.34
CA PRO A 89 -54.56 -18.53 -29.95
C PRO A 89 -53.59 -19.52 -30.61
N LEU A 90 -53.92 -20.82 -30.61
CA LEU A 90 -53.10 -21.86 -31.25
C LEU A 90 -53.35 -21.99 -32.76
N SER A 91 -54.61 -21.91 -33.16
CA SER A 91 -55.05 -21.90 -34.55
C SER A 91 -56.40 -21.19 -34.62
N THR A 92 -56.67 -20.53 -35.74
CA THR A 92 -57.96 -19.91 -36.04
C THR A 92 -58.93 -20.87 -36.71
N LYS A 93 -58.44 -22.01 -37.24
CA LYS A 93 -59.22 -23.03 -37.95
C LYS A 93 -59.59 -24.21 -37.03
N PRO A 94 -60.78 -24.80 -37.17
CA PRO A 94 -61.15 -26.02 -36.45
C PRO A 94 -60.32 -27.22 -36.91
N GLU A 95 -60.10 -28.20 -36.02
CA GLU A 95 -59.25 -29.37 -36.30
C GLU A 95 -59.72 -30.20 -37.50
N SER A 96 -61.01 -30.17 -37.82
CA SER A 96 -61.63 -30.87 -38.96
C SER A 96 -61.19 -30.35 -40.34
N GLU A 97 -60.76 -29.09 -40.42
CA GLU A 97 -60.36 -28.43 -41.68
C GLU A 97 -58.83 -28.39 -41.85
N MET A 98 -58.09 -28.94 -40.88
CA MET A 98 -56.64 -28.84 -40.80
C MET A 98 -55.96 -30.00 -41.53
N THR A 99 -54.95 -29.66 -42.33
CA THR A 99 -54.08 -30.64 -42.98
C THR A 99 -53.27 -31.39 -41.91
N LYS A 100 -52.87 -32.65 -42.15
CA LYS A 100 -52.02 -33.43 -41.22
C LYS A 100 -50.76 -32.68 -40.75
N LYS A 101 -50.16 -31.87 -41.62
CA LYS A 101 -49.00 -31.02 -41.27
C LYS A 101 -49.37 -29.88 -40.31
N GLU A 102 -50.54 -29.28 -40.48
CA GLU A 102 -51.05 -28.20 -39.63
C GLU A 102 -51.44 -28.75 -38.25
N LEU A 103 -52.05 -29.94 -38.19
CA LEU A 103 -52.32 -30.65 -36.94
C LEU A 103 -51.03 -30.93 -36.15
N TRP A 104 -49.98 -31.40 -36.82
CA TRP A 104 -48.68 -31.62 -36.17
C TRP A 104 -48.02 -30.32 -35.68
N ALA A 105 -48.21 -29.20 -36.41
CA ALA A 105 -47.72 -27.90 -35.97
C ALA A 105 -48.42 -27.45 -34.68
N VAL A 106 -49.75 -27.59 -34.61
CA VAL A 106 -50.53 -27.29 -33.40
C VAL A 106 -50.11 -28.18 -32.24
N GLN A 107 -49.97 -29.49 -32.45
CA GLN A 107 -49.51 -30.42 -31.41
C GLN A 107 -48.09 -30.12 -30.89
N ARG A 108 -47.18 -29.66 -31.75
CA ARG A 108 -45.84 -29.22 -31.30
C ARG A 108 -45.94 -27.95 -30.47
N ASP A 109 -46.80 -27.01 -30.86
CA ASP A 109 -46.97 -25.76 -30.14
C ASP A 109 -47.71 -25.95 -28.81
N THR A 110 -48.67 -26.89 -28.72
CA THR A 110 -49.27 -27.28 -27.42
C THR A 110 -48.20 -27.82 -26.48
N LEU A 111 -47.37 -28.77 -26.94
CA LEU A 111 -46.27 -29.34 -26.15
C LEU A 111 -45.26 -28.28 -25.70
N ARG A 112 -44.85 -27.39 -26.60
CA ARG A 112 -43.92 -26.29 -26.26
C ARG A 112 -44.50 -25.38 -25.17
N ARG A 113 -45.77 -25.03 -25.27
CA ARG A 113 -46.46 -24.20 -24.26
C ARG A 113 -46.55 -24.94 -22.93
N GLN A 114 -46.89 -26.22 -22.95
CA GLN A 114 -46.96 -27.05 -21.75
C GLN A 114 -45.60 -27.09 -21.03
N TYR A 115 -44.52 -27.44 -21.72
CA TYR A 115 -43.19 -27.48 -21.11
C TYR A 115 -42.72 -26.10 -20.62
N LEU A 116 -43.09 -25.02 -21.32
CA LEU A 116 -42.77 -23.67 -20.87
C LEU A 116 -43.51 -23.30 -19.58
N LYS A 117 -44.79 -23.65 -19.46
CA LYS A 117 -45.58 -23.46 -18.24
C LYS A 117 -45.00 -24.27 -17.08
N GLU A 118 -44.71 -25.54 -17.31
CA GLU A 118 -44.10 -26.43 -16.32
C GLU A 118 -42.74 -25.89 -15.86
N ALA A 119 -41.90 -25.40 -16.77
CA ALA A 119 -40.62 -24.79 -16.44
C ALA A 119 -40.79 -23.53 -15.56
N TYR A 120 -41.76 -22.67 -15.84
CA TYR A 120 -42.03 -21.51 -15.00
C TYR A 120 -42.50 -21.87 -13.58
N VAL A 121 -43.38 -22.86 -13.45
CA VAL A 121 -43.86 -23.33 -12.15
C VAL A 121 -42.76 -24.05 -11.37
N ALA A 122 -41.93 -24.86 -12.04
CA ALA A 122 -40.82 -25.56 -11.41
C ALA A 122 -39.76 -24.58 -10.89
N GLU A 123 -39.41 -23.57 -11.69
CA GLU A 123 -38.40 -22.59 -11.31
C GLU A 123 -38.89 -21.66 -10.20
N SER A 124 -40.18 -21.30 -10.17
CA SER A 124 -40.72 -20.50 -9.05
C SER A 124 -40.63 -21.26 -7.72
N LYS A 125 -41.00 -22.55 -7.71
CA LYS A 125 -40.85 -23.42 -6.53
C LYS A 125 -39.39 -23.58 -6.12
N ARG A 126 -38.46 -23.58 -7.08
CA ARG A 126 -37.03 -23.64 -6.80
C ARG A 126 -36.55 -22.36 -6.12
N ILE A 127 -36.97 -21.19 -6.61
CA ILE A 127 -36.62 -19.88 -6.04
C ILE A 127 -37.17 -19.76 -4.61
N GLU A 128 -38.44 -20.12 -4.39
CA GLU A 128 -39.06 -20.14 -3.05
C GLU A 128 -38.28 -21.03 -2.06
N LYS A 129 -37.81 -22.20 -2.51
CA LYS A 129 -36.98 -23.09 -1.70
C LYS A 129 -35.61 -22.48 -1.37
N MET A 130 -34.98 -21.80 -2.32
CA MET A 130 -33.69 -21.14 -2.11
C MET A 130 -33.83 -20.02 -1.08
N GLU A 131 -34.88 -19.21 -1.19
CA GLU A 131 -35.16 -18.13 -0.23
C GLU A 131 -35.45 -18.67 1.17
N ALA A 132 -36.22 -19.75 1.27
CA ALA A 132 -36.44 -20.41 2.56
C ALA A 132 -35.14 -20.96 3.17
N LEU A 133 -34.21 -21.46 2.35
CA LEU A 133 -32.89 -21.90 2.83
C LEU A 133 -32.01 -20.71 3.26
N GLU A 134 -32.06 -19.60 2.53
CA GLU A 134 -31.32 -18.39 2.89
C GLU A 134 -31.85 -17.77 4.19
N ALA A 135 -33.17 -17.69 4.36
CA ALA A 135 -33.79 -17.23 5.60
C ALA A 135 -33.34 -18.08 6.80
N LYS A 136 -33.40 -19.42 6.67
CA LYS A 136 -32.90 -20.34 7.70
C LYS A 136 -31.42 -20.14 8.02
N ARG A 137 -30.57 -19.93 7.00
CA ARG A 137 -29.14 -19.64 7.22
C ARG A 137 -28.95 -18.35 8.00
N ARG A 138 -29.69 -17.30 7.66
CA ARG A 138 -29.63 -16.02 8.38
C ARG A 138 -30.06 -16.17 9.83
N GLU A 139 -31.14 -16.90 10.09
CA GLU A 139 -31.59 -17.21 11.46
C GLU A 139 -30.51 -17.95 12.25
N THR A 140 -29.87 -18.97 11.65
CA THR A 140 -28.77 -19.70 12.31
C THR A 140 -27.56 -18.81 12.55
N GLU A 141 -27.19 -17.94 11.60
CA GLU A 141 -26.08 -17.00 11.77
C GLU A 141 -26.37 -15.94 12.84
N ALA A 142 -27.61 -15.47 12.92
CA ALA A 142 -28.04 -14.53 13.96
C ALA A 142 -28.00 -15.18 15.34
N GLN A 143 -28.46 -16.43 15.46
CA GLN A 143 -28.35 -17.22 16.69
C GLN A 143 -26.88 -17.47 17.06
N GLU A 144 -26.03 -17.82 16.10
CA GLU A 144 -24.59 -17.98 16.35
C GLU A 144 -23.92 -16.68 16.80
N LYS A 145 -24.30 -15.53 16.24
CA LYS A 145 -23.78 -14.22 16.68
C LYS A 145 -24.22 -13.91 18.12
N GLN A 146 -25.46 -14.21 18.48
CA GLN A 146 -25.94 -14.07 19.86
C GLN A 146 -25.20 -15.01 20.81
N ASN A 147 -24.97 -16.26 20.41
CA ASN A 147 -24.19 -17.23 21.18
C ASN A 147 -22.71 -16.83 21.31
N LYS A 148 -22.12 -16.18 20.29
CA LYS A 148 -20.74 -15.64 20.39
C LYS A 148 -20.66 -14.45 21.34
N GLN A 149 -21.74 -13.71 21.52
CA GLN A 149 -21.87 -12.69 22.58
C GLN A 149 -22.24 -13.33 23.93
N HIS A 150 -21.81 -14.56 24.19
CA HIS A 150 -22.05 -15.21 25.48
C HIS A 150 -21.43 -14.38 26.60
N LYS A 151 -22.29 -13.97 27.54
CA LYS A 151 -21.86 -13.62 28.90
C LYS A 151 -21.32 -14.89 29.53
N GLU A 152 -20.13 -14.82 30.11
CA GLU A 152 -19.55 -15.92 30.87
C GLU A 152 -20.57 -16.44 31.90
N SER A 153 -20.64 -17.76 32.08
CA SER A 153 -21.57 -18.34 33.05
C SER A 153 -21.21 -17.87 34.47
N GLU A 154 -22.21 -17.70 35.34
CA GLU A 154 -22.00 -17.24 36.72
C GLU A 154 -20.99 -18.14 37.47
N VAL A 155 -21.00 -19.45 37.15
CA VAL A 155 -20.03 -20.40 37.68
C VAL A 155 -18.62 -20.11 37.16
N ALA A 156 -18.44 -19.81 35.87
CA ALA A 156 -17.14 -19.47 35.30
C ALA A 156 -16.59 -18.15 35.90
N GLN A 157 -17.45 -17.14 36.09
CA GLN A 157 -17.06 -15.87 36.72
C GLN A 157 -16.51 -16.05 38.15
N HIS A 158 -17.02 -17.04 38.88
CA HIS A 158 -16.61 -17.30 40.27
C HIS A 158 -15.55 -18.40 40.43
N THR A 159 -15.29 -19.21 39.41
CA THR A 159 -14.34 -20.33 39.49
C THR A 159 -13.04 -20.09 38.73
N LEU A 160 -13.05 -19.21 37.72
CA LEU A 160 -11.84 -18.84 36.99
C LEU A 160 -11.11 -17.70 37.72
N PRO A 161 -9.76 -17.69 37.73
CA PRO A 161 -9.01 -16.57 38.28
C PRO A 161 -9.24 -15.30 37.45
N THR A 162 -9.65 -14.22 38.10
CA THR A 162 -9.96 -12.94 37.45
C THR A 162 -8.69 -12.13 37.16
N ILE A 163 -8.50 -11.72 35.90
CA ILE A 163 -7.43 -10.81 35.44
C ILE A 163 -8.02 -9.43 35.09
N ASP A 164 -9.24 -9.16 35.56
CA ASP A 164 -10.09 -8.05 35.13
C ASP A 164 -9.44 -6.68 35.37
N SER A 165 -8.61 -6.55 36.39
CA SER A 165 -7.86 -5.31 36.66
C SER A 165 -6.84 -4.98 35.57
N TYR A 166 -6.27 -5.98 34.90
CA TYR A 166 -5.31 -5.80 33.80
C TYR A 166 -6.02 -5.57 32.45
N LEU A 167 -7.21 -6.17 32.27
CA LEU A 167 -7.98 -6.10 31.03
C LEU A 167 -8.97 -4.92 30.98
N SER A 168 -9.32 -4.33 32.12
CA SER A 168 -10.26 -3.20 32.20
C SER A 168 -9.69 -1.86 31.70
N GLY A 169 -8.37 -1.78 31.53
CA GLY A 169 -7.70 -0.59 31.02
C GLY A 169 -7.59 -0.54 29.49
N PRO A 170 -7.39 0.64 28.91
CA PRO A 170 -6.98 0.73 27.51
C PRO A 170 -5.63 0.01 27.32
N ILE A 171 -5.55 -0.88 26.34
CA ILE A 171 -4.33 -1.66 26.02
C ILE A 171 -3.11 -0.73 25.82
N MET A 172 -3.34 0.50 25.35
CA MET A 172 -2.31 1.51 25.22
C MET A 172 -2.73 2.81 25.93
N ARG A 173 -1.84 3.32 26.78
CA ARG A 173 -1.94 4.66 27.34
C ARG A 173 -1.63 5.68 26.24
N GLN A 174 -2.58 6.56 25.95
CA GLN A 174 -2.33 7.70 25.07
C GLN A 174 -1.38 8.69 25.75
N ARG A 175 -0.46 9.30 24.98
CA ARG A 175 0.43 10.34 25.51
C ARG A 175 -0.38 11.57 25.89
N THR A 176 0.04 12.25 26.94
CA THR A 176 -0.50 13.58 27.26
C THR A 176 -0.01 14.60 26.22
N PRO A 177 -0.72 15.73 26.03
CA PRO A 177 -0.27 16.76 25.08
C PRO A 177 1.12 17.31 25.43
N GLN A 178 1.47 17.35 26.73
CA GLN A 178 2.80 17.75 27.20
C GLN A 178 3.88 16.73 26.81
N GLU A 179 3.61 15.44 26.98
CA GLU A 179 4.52 14.37 26.55
C GLU A 179 4.72 14.38 25.03
N GLN A 180 3.66 14.66 24.28
CA GLN A 180 3.73 14.75 22.83
C GLN A 180 4.56 15.95 22.37
N ALA A 181 4.35 17.13 22.95
CA ALA A 181 5.16 18.32 22.67
C ALA A 181 6.66 18.06 22.93
N LEU A 182 7.01 17.42 24.06
CA LEU A 182 8.39 17.09 24.39
C LEU A 182 9.02 16.13 23.35
N VAL A 183 8.26 15.13 22.89
CA VAL A 183 8.71 14.21 21.84
C VAL A 183 8.92 14.93 20.52
N GLU A 184 8.04 15.86 20.17
CA GLU A 184 8.16 16.68 18.96
C GLU A 184 9.39 17.60 19.03
N GLU A 185 9.62 18.26 20.16
CA GLU A 185 10.83 19.07 20.38
C GLU A 185 12.11 18.23 20.22
N LYS A 186 12.18 17.05 20.84
CA LYS A 186 13.31 16.13 20.67
C LYS A 186 13.53 15.71 19.22
N ARG A 187 12.45 15.46 18.46
CA ARG A 187 12.55 15.13 17.03
C ARG A 187 13.09 16.31 16.22
N THR A 188 12.62 17.53 16.50
CA THR A 188 13.12 18.72 15.81
C THR A 188 14.58 19.00 16.12
N LEU A 189 14.99 18.79 17.38
CA LEU A 189 16.38 18.91 17.82
C LEU A 189 17.26 17.92 17.06
N ASN A 190 16.90 16.63 17.04
CA ASN A 190 17.68 15.60 16.36
C ASN A 190 17.82 15.90 14.85
N ARG A 191 16.75 16.40 14.21
CA ARG A 191 16.79 16.80 12.80
C ARG A 191 17.77 17.96 12.59
N LYS A 192 17.67 19.01 13.41
CA LYS A 192 18.55 20.18 13.31
C LYS A 192 20.02 19.83 13.60
N MET A 193 20.28 18.91 14.53
CA MET A 193 21.64 18.41 14.78
C MET A 193 22.21 17.72 13.55
N ALA A 194 21.45 16.81 12.94
CA ALA A 194 21.90 16.12 11.72
C ALA A 194 22.13 17.10 10.54
N GLU A 195 21.28 18.11 10.40
CA GLU A 195 21.46 19.17 9.40
C GLU A 195 22.74 19.99 9.67
N LEU A 196 22.99 20.33 10.93
CA LEU A 196 24.19 21.06 11.36
C LEU A 196 25.46 20.25 11.11
N GLU A 197 25.49 18.98 11.49
CA GLU A 197 26.62 18.07 11.21
C GLU A 197 26.91 17.97 9.71
N ALA A 198 25.87 17.90 8.87
CA ALA A 198 26.04 17.86 7.42
C ALA A 198 26.55 19.19 6.86
N MET A 199 26.16 20.33 7.44
CA MET A 199 26.70 21.63 7.06
C MET A 199 28.15 21.79 7.50
N ASP A 200 28.50 21.32 8.70
CA ASP A 200 29.86 21.35 9.20
C ASP A 200 30.79 20.49 8.35
N ALA A 201 30.36 19.29 7.96
CA ALA A 201 31.13 18.43 7.05
C ALA A 201 31.34 19.07 5.66
N LYS A 202 30.37 19.83 5.15
CA LYS A 202 30.54 20.58 3.90
C LYS A 202 31.49 21.77 4.09
N ALA A 203 31.42 22.44 5.23
CA ALA A 203 32.30 23.55 5.54
C ALA A 203 33.75 23.08 5.71
N THR A 204 33.99 21.94 6.35
CA THR A 204 35.34 21.34 6.42
C THR A 204 35.87 20.98 5.04
N GLN A 205 35.06 20.37 4.18
CA GLN A 205 35.45 20.06 2.78
C GLN A 205 35.77 21.32 1.97
N LEU A 206 34.99 22.39 2.15
CA LEU A 206 35.27 23.67 1.48
C LEU A 206 36.58 24.27 1.98
N LEU A 207 36.84 24.17 3.28
CA LEU A 207 38.07 24.66 3.91
C LEU A 207 39.29 23.83 3.42
N GLU A 208 39.16 22.51 3.35
CA GLU A 208 40.14 21.62 2.70
C GLU A 208 40.42 22.03 1.26
N LEU A 209 39.36 22.34 0.51
CA LEU A 209 39.47 22.80 -0.88
C LEU A 209 40.23 24.12 -0.94
N TYR A 210 39.90 25.08 -0.08
CA TYR A 210 40.57 26.38 0.03
C TYR A 210 42.07 26.22 0.33
N HIS A 211 42.41 25.38 1.30
CA HIS A 211 43.80 25.05 1.64
C HIS A 211 44.53 24.38 0.46
N SER A 212 43.83 23.53 -0.30
CA SER A 212 44.40 22.89 -1.48
C SER A 212 44.49 23.82 -2.70
N ALA A 213 43.68 24.88 -2.76
CA ALA A 213 43.63 25.83 -3.87
C ALA A 213 44.95 26.59 -4.05
N ALA A 214 45.76 26.74 -3.00
CA ALA A 214 47.12 27.28 -3.10
C ALA A 214 48.02 26.48 -4.06
N ASN A 215 47.71 25.20 -4.30
CA ASN A 215 48.44 24.34 -5.23
C ASN A 215 47.74 24.19 -6.59
N TYR A 216 46.58 24.84 -6.78
CA TYR A 216 45.86 24.75 -8.04
C TYR A 216 46.46 25.72 -9.06
N ILE A 217 46.60 25.23 -10.28
CA ILE A 217 47.07 26.04 -11.40
C ILE A 217 45.88 26.80 -11.95
N THR A 218 45.90 28.12 -11.84
CA THR A 218 44.82 28.99 -12.28
C THR A 218 45.19 29.85 -13.47
N THR A 219 46.48 30.14 -13.64
CA THR A 219 46.99 30.97 -14.76
C THR A 219 47.93 30.19 -15.67
N GLU A 220 48.09 30.65 -16.91
CA GLU A 220 48.99 30.03 -17.89
C GLU A 220 50.47 30.08 -17.43
N GLN A 221 50.85 31.12 -16.69
CA GLN A 221 52.21 31.26 -16.15
C GLN A 221 52.50 30.20 -15.07
N GLU A 222 51.54 29.97 -14.16
CA GLU A 222 51.62 28.89 -13.18
C GLU A 222 51.68 27.52 -13.86
N LEU A 223 50.98 27.36 -14.99
CA LEU A 223 50.99 26.11 -15.77
C LEU A 223 52.37 25.83 -16.35
N GLU A 224 52.99 26.81 -17.01
CA GLU A 224 54.35 26.64 -17.53
C GLU A 224 55.36 26.31 -16.43
N HIS A 225 55.23 26.96 -15.26
CA HIS A 225 56.10 26.69 -14.13
C HIS A 225 55.90 25.27 -13.58
N ALA A 226 54.65 24.85 -13.40
CA ALA A 226 54.31 23.51 -12.93
C ALA A 226 54.75 22.41 -13.92
N ILE A 227 54.66 22.65 -15.23
CA ILE A 227 55.16 21.73 -16.26
C ILE A 227 56.68 21.59 -16.13
N ARG A 228 57.42 22.70 -16.00
CA ARG A 228 58.87 22.64 -15.80
C ARG A 228 59.22 21.91 -14.51
N GLU A 229 58.55 22.19 -13.41
CA GLU A 229 58.78 21.49 -12.14
C GLU A 229 58.47 19.98 -12.23
N ALA A 230 57.34 19.61 -12.85
CA ALA A 230 56.95 18.20 -13.01
C ALA A 230 57.92 17.42 -13.91
N PHE A 231 58.40 18.01 -15.01
CA PHE A 231 59.28 17.32 -15.94
C PHE A 231 60.78 17.42 -15.59
N GLU A 232 61.23 18.48 -14.93
CA GLU A 232 62.66 18.68 -14.59
C GLU A 232 63.00 18.20 -13.18
N VAL A 233 62.13 18.45 -12.19
CA VAL A 233 62.40 18.15 -10.77
C VAL A 233 61.76 16.83 -10.34
N GLN A 234 60.53 16.55 -10.78
CA GLN A 234 59.83 15.34 -10.35
C GLN A 234 60.24 14.07 -11.10
N VAL A 235 60.83 14.14 -12.29
CA VAL A 235 61.38 12.95 -12.99
C VAL A 235 62.53 12.33 -12.17
N GLY A 236 63.40 13.14 -11.55
CA GLY A 236 64.42 12.65 -10.62
C GLY A 236 63.86 12.13 -9.28
N ARG A 237 62.68 12.62 -8.86
CA ARG A 237 61.92 12.03 -7.74
C ARG A 237 61.21 10.74 -8.14
N PHE A 238 60.83 10.59 -9.41
CA PHE A 238 60.16 9.40 -9.91
C PHE A 238 61.14 8.21 -9.97
N GLU A 239 62.37 8.42 -10.46
CA GLU A 239 63.44 7.41 -10.45
C GLU A 239 63.87 6.98 -9.04
N SER A 240 63.89 7.93 -8.08
CA SER A 240 64.13 7.59 -6.67
C SER A 240 62.91 6.96 -6.00
N SER A 241 61.69 7.27 -6.47
CA SER A 241 60.46 6.60 -6.03
C SER A 241 60.31 5.18 -6.57
N GLU A 242 60.86 4.88 -7.76
CA GLU A 242 60.87 3.53 -8.35
C GLU A 242 61.71 2.58 -7.50
N ARG A 243 62.88 3.02 -7.03
CA ARG A 243 63.69 2.30 -6.02
C ARG A 243 62.97 2.13 -4.69
N LEU A 244 62.19 3.13 -4.25
CA LEU A 244 61.36 3.02 -3.05
C LEU A 244 60.15 2.10 -3.25
N ILE A 245 59.63 1.97 -4.48
CA ILE A 245 58.55 1.05 -4.84
C ILE A 245 59.07 -0.39 -4.87
N GLU A 246 60.26 -0.62 -5.42
CA GLU A 246 60.97 -1.90 -5.33
C GLU A 246 61.20 -2.30 -3.86
N ASP A 247 61.75 -1.41 -3.03
CA ASP A 247 61.93 -1.66 -1.58
C ASP A 247 60.61 -1.92 -0.83
N LYS A 248 59.50 -1.28 -1.25
CA LYS A 248 58.15 -1.52 -0.70
C LYS A 248 57.59 -2.88 -1.11
N LEU A 249 57.90 -3.35 -2.33
CA LEU A 249 57.54 -4.67 -2.86
C LEU A 249 58.34 -5.80 -2.18
N PHE A 250 59.59 -5.55 -1.81
CA PHE A 250 60.45 -6.51 -1.10
C PHE A 250 60.28 -6.52 0.43
N GLY A 251 59.37 -5.70 0.98
CA GLY A 251 58.74 -5.95 2.28
C GLY A 251 59.53 -5.58 3.54
N TYR A 252 60.74 -5.01 3.45
CA TYR A 252 61.57 -4.74 4.63
C TYR A 252 61.33 -3.36 5.30
N ALA A 253 60.58 -2.43 4.70
CA ALA A 253 60.50 -1.03 5.18
C ALA A 253 59.08 -0.44 5.37
N ASN A 254 58.01 -1.25 5.34
CA ASN A 254 56.62 -0.73 5.33
C ASN A 254 56.10 -0.18 6.67
N SER A 255 56.82 -0.39 7.79
CA SER A 255 56.37 0.09 9.10
C SER A 255 56.61 1.58 9.32
N PHE A 256 57.71 2.16 8.81
CA PHE A 256 58.11 3.55 9.15
C PHE A 256 57.51 4.64 8.24
N ALA A 257 57.11 4.33 7.01
CA ALA A 257 56.47 5.30 6.11
C ALA A 257 54.98 5.46 6.40
N ASN A 258 54.31 4.36 6.75
CA ASN A 258 52.92 4.37 7.18
C ASN A 258 52.75 4.99 8.57
N THR A 259 53.74 4.88 9.46
CA THR A 259 53.66 5.54 10.78
C THR A 259 53.69 7.05 10.68
N LYS A 260 54.53 7.65 9.82
CA LYS A 260 54.61 9.12 9.67
C LYS A 260 53.34 9.73 9.07
N SER A 261 52.77 9.10 8.04
CA SER A 261 51.51 9.56 7.44
C SER A 261 50.32 9.38 8.38
N ASN A 262 50.26 8.26 9.11
CA ASN A 262 49.27 8.05 10.15
C ASN A 262 49.44 9.02 11.32
N GLU A 263 50.68 9.34 11.72
CA GLU A 263 50.98 10.29 12.79
C GLU A 263 50.49 11.69 12.43
N HIS A 264 50.70 12.15 11.19
CA HIS A 264 50.15 13.41 10.73
C HIS A 264 48.63 13.42 10.73
N TYR A 265 47.98 12.36 10.25
CA TYR A 265 46.52 12.26 10.28
C TYR A 265 45.95 12.24 11.70
N ILE A 266 46.61 11.52 12.63
CA ILE A 266 46.22 11.46 14.04
C ILE A 266 46.42 12.82 14.72
N LYS A 267 47.55 13.49 14.44
CA LYS A 267 47.85 14.82 14.97
C LYS A 267 46.83 15.84 14.48
N ASP A 268 46.53 15.83 13.19
CA ASP A 268 45.52 16.68 12.56
C ASP A 268 44.15 16.45 13.20
N ALA A 269 43.73 15.19 13.34
CA ALA A 269 42.46 14.86 14.01
C ALA A 269 42.43 15.26 15.50
N ALA A 270 43.54 15.13 16.21
CA ALA A 270 43.62 15.47 17.63
C ALA A 270 43.64 16.99 17.90
N LEU A 271 44.25 17.76 16.99
CA LEU A 271 44.32 19.23 17.08
C LEU A 271 43.18 19.93 16.34
N GLY A 272 42.35 19.18 15.61
CA GLY A 272 41.34 19.76 14.73
C GLY A 272 41.95 20.55 13.57
N GLU A 273 43.14 20.15 13.11
CA GLU A 273 43.84 20.72 11.98
C GLU A 273 43.56 19.93 10.70
N ILE A 274 43.75 20.56 9.54
CA ILE A 274 43.60 19.96 8.22
C ILE A 274 44.96 20.06 7.53
N LYS A 275 45.69 18.94 7.42
CA LYS A 275 47.04 18.88 6.82
C LYS A 275 48.01 19.88 7.46
N GLY A 276 48.00 19.98 8.80
CA GLY A 276 48.79 20.94 9.57
C GLY A 276 48.39 22.42 9.41
N GLN A 277 47.23 22.70 8.81
CA GLN A 277 46.64 24.04 8.71
C GLN A 277 45.41 24.16 9.62
N PRO A 278 44.99 25.38 10.02
CA PRO A 278 43.87 25.56 10.94
C PRO A 278 42.59 24.92 10.39
N GLY A 279 41.89 24.13 11.21
CA GLY A 279 40.60 23.56 10.84
C GLY A 279 39.43 24.47 11.18
N LEU A 280 38.23 23.94 10.92
CA LEU A 280 36.99 24.71 10.92
C LEU A 280 36.68 25.39 12.25
N ASP A 281 36.92 24.70 13.37
CA ASP A 281 36.57 25.22 14.71
C ASP A 281 37.47 26.40 15.10
N VAL A 282 38.76 26.33 14.79
CA VAL A 282 39.70 27.44 15.02
C VAL A 282 39.31 28.66 14.19
N VAL A 283 38.86 28.45 12.94
CA VAL A 283 38.39 29.52 12.06
C VAL A 283 37.07 30.11 12.56
N LYS A 284 36.12 29.27 13.00
CA LYS A 284 34.85 29.71 13.62
C LYS A 284 35.11 30.57 14.86
N ASP A 285 36.01 30.13 15.74
CA ASP A 285 36.37 30.83 16.97
C ASP A 285 37.08 32.17 16.70
N ALA A 286 37.92 32.22 15.66
CA ALA A 286 38.57 33.45 15.24
C ALA A 286 37.57 34.46 14.64
N LEU A 287 36.57 33.98 13.89
CA LEU A 287 35.52 34.83 13.30
C LEU A 287 34.47 35.28 14.33
N SER A 288 34.12 34.41 15.29
CA SER A 288 33.17 34.73 16.35
C SER A 288 33.77 35.66 17.41
N GLY A 289 35.10 35.66 17.54
CA GLY A 289 35.83 36.40 18.57
C GLY A 289 35.61 35.84 19.98
N GLU A 290 34.94 34.70 20.12
CA GLU A 290 34.67 34.08 21.42
C GLU A 290 35.96 33.67 22.13
N ALA A 291 36.93 33.13 21.39
CA ALA A 291 38.24 32.79 21.93
C ALA A 291 39.00 34.01 22.48
N GLU A 292 38.90 35.18 21.83
CA GLU A 292 39.48 36.42 22.37
C GLU A 292 38.75 36.89 23.63
N ARG A 293 37.42 36.80 23.65
CA ARG A 293 36.62 37.17 24.84
C ARG A 293 37.00 36.28 26.02
N ILE A 294 37.07 34.97 25.82
CA ILE A 294 37.50 34.00 26.83
C ILE A 294 38.92 34.30 27.30
N ARG A 295 39.86 34.58 26.40
CA ARG A 295 41.25 34.96 26.76
C ARG A 295 41.30 36.24 27.59
N ARG A 296 40.55 37.27 27.21
CA ARG A 296 40.48 38.55 27.96
C ARG A 296 39.84 38.35 29.33
N GLU A 297 38.81 37.52 29.45
CA GLU A 297 38.19 37.18 30.73
C GLU A 297 39.13 36.36 31.62
N ALA A 298 39.85 35.40 31.05
CA ALA A 298 40.86 34.63 31.77
C ALA A 298 42.01 35.51 32.27
N GLN A 299 42.52 36.43 31.44
CA GLN A 299 43.54 37.42 31.84
C GLN A 299 43.02 38.38 32.92
N ARG A 300 41.76 38.83 32.84
CA ARG A 300 41.14 39.64 33.88
C ARG A 300 41.04 38.88 35.21
N LYS A 301 40.70 37.59 35.19
CA LYS A 301 40.65 36.75 36.39
C LYS A 301 42.04 36.47 36.97
N LEU A 302 43.04 36.23 36.12
CA LEU A 302 44.43 36.04 36.53
C LEU A 302 45.05 37.32 37.12
N ASN A 303 44.67 38.50 36.64
CA ASN A 303 45.13 39.78 37.17
C ASN A 303 44.36 40.24 38.42
N GLN A 304 43.26 39.56 38.77
CA GLN A 304 42.44 39.82 39.95
C GLN A 304 42.72 38.85 41.12
N GLY A 305 43.54 37.82 40.89
CA GLY A 305 44.08 36.93 41.93
C GLY A 305 45.54 37.24 42.20
#